data_AF-A0A8I1LDX5-F1
#
_entry.id   AF-A0A8I1LDX5-F1
#
_cell.length_a   1.000
_cell.length_b   1.000
_cell.length_c   1.000
_cell.angle_alpha   90.00
_cell.angle_beta   90.00
_cell.angle_gamma   90.00
#
_symmetry.space_group_name_H-M   'P 1'
#
loop_
_entity.id
_entity.type
_entity.pdbx_description
1 polymer ?
#
loop_
_entity_poly.entity_id
_entity_poly.type
_entity_poly.pdbx_seq_one_letter_code
_entity_poly.pdbx_strand_id
1 'polypeptide(L)'
;MYLRTTKRTNKDGSVVEYFQLAHNERHPKTRKPVAKIIHNFGRSDQLDRLELVRLCRSIARVLILTLNAQHLSEYLTSDIRIFCRRPPRACVA
;
A
#
# COMPACT_ATOMS: atom_id res chain seq x y z
N MET A 1 -7.35 -0.31 -3.78
CA MET A 1 -5.94 -0.74 -3.91
C MET A 1 -5.14 -0.05 -2.82
N TYR A 2 -3.96 -0.54 -2.47
CA TYR A 2 -3.14 0.04 -1.41
C TYR A 2 -1.66 -0.31 -1.58
N LEU A 3 -0.77 0.53 -1.04
CA LEU A 3 0.66 0.24 -1.01
C LEU A 3 0.98 -0.65 0.19
N ARG A 4 1.68 -1.76 -0.04
CA ARG A 4 2.12 -2.72 0.97
C ARG A 4 3.64 -2.71 1.02
N THR A 5 4.21 -2.76 2.23
CA THR A 5 5.63 -3.07 2.42
C THR A 5 5.79 -4.54 2.77
N THR A 6 6.72 -5.23 2.12
CA THR A 6 7.13 -6.59 2.51
C THR A 6 8.60 -6.62 2.84
N LYS A 7 8.99 -7.42 3.83
CA LYS A 7 10.38 -7.55 4.26
C LYS A 7 10.89 -8.95 3.90
N ARG A 8 12.12 -9.01 3.42
CA ARG A 8 12.88 -10.24 3.20
C ARG A 8 14.18 -10.16 3.97
N THR A 9 14.46 -11.17 4.77
CA THR A 9 15.76 -11.32 5.44
C THR A 9 16.67 -12.17 4.57
N ASN A 10 17.87 -11.68 4.26
CA ASN A 10 18.88 -12.43 3.53
C ASN A 10 19.67 -13.36 4.46
N LYS A 11 20.44 -14.28 3.88
CA LYS A 11 21.31 -15.20 4.64
C LYS A 11 22.34 -14.45 5.49
N ASP A 12 22.78 -13.29 5.02
CA ASP A 12 23.75 -12.41 5.71
C ASP A 12 23.12 -11.57 6.83
N GLY A 13 21.84 -11.80 7.17
CA GLY A 13 21.12 -11.10 8.23
C GLY A 13 20.56 -9.72 7.83
N SER A 14 20.97 -9.16 6.69
CA SER A 14 20.41 -7.90 6.18
C SER A 14 18.92 -8.03 5.86
N VAL A 15 18.12 -7.02 6.22
CA VAL A 15 16.70 -6.95 5.89
C VAL A 15 16.49 -6.01 4.71
N VAL A 16 15.82 -6.50 3.67
CA VAL A 16 15.43 -5.72 2.48
C VAL A 16 13.92 -5.54 2.47
N GLU A 17 13.46 -4.32 2.24
CA GLU A 17 12.03 -4.01 2.14
C GLU A 17 11.62 -3.70 0.70
N TYR A 18 10.42 -4.11 0.31
CA TYR A 18 9.86 -3.92 -1.03
C TYR A 18 8.53 -3.17 -0.95
N PHE A 19 8.30 -2.26 -1.89
CA PHE A 19 7.01 -1.58 -2.05
C PHE A 19 6.18 -2.24 -3.14
N GLN A 20 4.92 -2.54 -2.84
CA GLN A 20 4.03 -3.27 -3.74
C GLN A 20 2.63 -2.65 -3.76
N LEU A 21 2.05 -2.47 -4.94
CA LEU A 21 0.64 -2.13 -5.09
C LEU A 21 -0.20 -3.40 -4.98
N ALA A 22 -1.10 -3.44 -4.02
CA ALA A 22 -1.94 -4.59 -3.74
C ALA A 22 -3.45 -4.24 -3.80
N HIS A 23 -4.25 -5.26 -4.10
CA HIS A 23 -5.70 -5.22 -4.01
C HIS A 23 -6.20 -6.47 -3.30
N ASN A 24 -7.13 -6.29 -2.37
CA ASN A 24 -7.76 -7.42 -1.70
C ASN A 24 -8.96 -7.87 -2.52
N GLU A 25 -8.91 -9.12 -2.98
CA GLU A 25 -10.02 -9.80 -3.65
C GLU A 25 -10.60 -10.85 -2.68
N ARG A 26 -11.89 -11.19 -2.84
CA ARG A 26 -12.49 -12.30 -2.08
C ARG A 26 -12.22 -13.61 -2.81
N HIS A 27 -11.61 -14.57 -2.12
CA HIS A 27 -11.42 -15.89 -2.70
C HIS A 27 -12.78 -16.54 -2.99
N PRO A 28 -13.03 -17.07 -4.20
CA PRO A 28 -14.36 -17.53 -4.62
C PRO A 28 -14.91 -18.67 -3.74
N LYS A 29 -14.05 -19.62 -3.35
CA LYS A 29 -14.43 -20.75 -2.49
C LYS A 29 -14.46 -20.42 -1.00
N THR A 30 -13.36 -19.93 -0.42
CA THR A 30 -13.24 -19.72 1.03
C THR A 30 -13.88 -18.41 1.52
N ARG A 31 -14.27 -17.51 0.61
CA ARG A 31 -14.77 -16.14 0.88
C ARG A 31 -13.86 -15.27 1.76
N LYS A 32 -12.63 -15.72 2.04
CA LYS A 32 -11.63 -14.97 2.80
C LYS A 32 -11.04 -13.86 1.91
N PRO A 33 -10.71 -12.69 2.48
CA PRO A 33 -9.98 -11.66 1.76
C PRO A 33 -8.54 -12.13 1.51
N VAL A 34 -8.10 -12.08 0.25
CA VAL A 34 -6.74 -12.44 -0.18
C VAL A 34 -6.11 -11.23 -0.85
N ALA A 35 -4.90 -10.89 -0.42
CA ALA A 35 -4.12 -9.80 -1.02
C ALA A 35 -3.48 -10.27 -2.33
N LYS A 36 -3.91 -9.69 -3.45
CA LYS A 36 -3.32 -9.88 -4.77
C LYS A 36 -2.39 -8.72 -5.08
N ILE A 37 -1.16 -9.05 -5.46
CA ILE A 37 -0.17 -8.06 -5.87
C ILE A 37 -0.46 -7.70 -7.33
N ILE A 38 -0.66 -6.41 -7.58
CA ILE A 38 -0.88 -5.86 -8.92
C ILE A 38 0.45 -5.47 -9.53
N HIS A 39 1.31 -4.81 -8.75
CA HIS A 39 2.61 -4.35 -9.21
C HIS A 39 3.63 -4.34 -8.07
N ASN A 40 4.88 -4.69 -8.38
CA ASN A 40 6.00 -4.59 -7.46
C ASN A 40 6.90 -3.45 -7.93
N PHE A 41 7.03 -2.41 -7.11
CA PHE A 41 7.87 -1.24 -7.42
C PHE A 41 9.35 -1.54 -7.21
N GLY A 42 9.71 -2.65 -6.57
CA GLY A 42 11.09 -3.03 -6.28
C GLY A 42 11.46 -2.73 -4.83
N ARG A 43 12.78 -2.70 -4.58
CA ARG A 43 13.32 -2.51 -3.24
C ARG A 43 13.22 -1.05 -2.82
N SER A 44 12.83 -0.81 -1.57
CA SER A 44 12.65 0.52 -0.98
C SER A 44 13.92 1.37 -1.00
N ASP A 45 15.10 0.75 -0.93
CA ASP A 45 16.40 1.42 -0.94
C ASP A 45 16.86 1.84 -2.34
N GLN A 46 16.30 1.22 -3.38
CA GLN A 46 16.65 1.47 -4.79
C GLN A 46 15.56 2.21 -5.56
N LEU A 47 14.36 2.32 -4.98
CA LEU A 47 13.22 2.94 -5.63
C LEU A 47 13.35 4.46 -5.66
N ASP A 48 13.22 5.05 -6.85
CA ASP A 48 13.14 6.50 -6.99
C ASP A 48 11.81 7.03 -6.41
N ARG A 49 11.91 7.83 -5.35
CA ARG A 49 10.75 8.45 -4.70
C ARG A 49 9.97 9.35 -5.66
N LEU A 50 10.62 9.93 -6.66
CA LEU A 50 9.96 10.77 -7.66
C LEU A 50 8.98 9.98 -8.53
N GLU A 51 9.24 8.70 -8.80
CA GLU A 51 8.31 7.84 -9.55
C GLU A 51 7.01 7.59 -8.77
N LEU A 52 7.11 7.33 -7.46
CA LEU A 52 5.94 7.23 -6.59
C LEU A 52 5.14 8.54 -6.55
N VAL A 53 5.81 9.68 -6.48
CA VAL A 53 5.15 11.00 -6.51
C VAL A 53 4.44 11.22 -7.84
N ARG A 54 5.04 10.82 -8.97
CA ARG A 54 4.41 10.88 -10.30
C ARG A 54 3.15 10.02 -10.34
N LEU A 55 3.20 8.80 -9.81
CA LEU A 55 2.02 7.94 -9.69
C LEU A 55 0.92 8.60 -8.85
N CYS A 56 1.25 9.14 -7.67
CA CYS A 56 0.30 9.85 -6.82
C CYS A 56 -0.36 11.02 -7.55
N ARG A 57 0.42 11.83 -8.28
CA ARG A 57 -0.11 12.94 -9.10
C ARG A 57 -1.03 12.46 -10.22
N SER A 58 -0.69 11.36 -10.89
CA SER A 58 -1.54 10.77 -11.93
C SER A 58 -2.89 10.31 -11.35
N ILE A 59 -2.88 9.66 -10.19
CA ILE A 59 -4.11 9.23 -9.51
C ILE A 59 -4.94 10.44 -9.06
N ALA A 60 -4.30 11.44 -8.45
CA ALA A 60 -5.00 12.63 -8.00
C ALA A 60 -5.65 13.42 -9.14
N ARG A 61 -5.01 13.47 -10.32
CA ARG A 61 -5.61 14.07 -11.52
C ARG A 61 -6.92 13.39 -11.89
N VAL A 62 -6.99 12.06 -11.84
CA VAL A 62 -8.22 11.30 -12.11
C VAL A 62 -9.29 11.55 -11.05
N LEU A 63 -8.88 11.71 -9.80
CA LEU A 63 -9.79 11.99 -8.67
C LEU A 63 -10.19 13.47 -8.57
N ILE A 64 -9.70 14.34 -9.46
CA ILE A 64 -9.92 15.80 -9.42
C ILE A 64 -9.48 16.38 -8.06
N LEU A 65 -8.39 15.85 -7.51
CA LEU A 65 -7.80 16.32 -6.26
C LEU A 65 -6.62 17.24 -6.55
N THR A 66 -6.58 18.37 -5.85
CA THR A 66 -5.40 19.25 -5.84
C THR A 66 -4.44 18.76 -4.77
N LEU A 67 -3.29 18.21 -5.18
CA LEU A 67 -2.25 17.78 -4.24
C LEU A 67 -1.32 18.95 -3.91
N ASN A 68 -1.47 19.51 -2.71
CA ASN A 68 -0.52 20.49 -2.18
C ASN A 68 0.65 19.74 -1.52
N ALA A 69 1.85 19.86 -2.09
CA ALA A 69 3.04 19.14 -1.64
C ALA A 69 3.44 19.44 -0.18
N GLN A 70 3.01 20.59 0.37
CA GLN A 70 3.35 21.06 1.71
C GLN A 70 2.63 20.33 2.85
N HIS A 71 1.55 19.59 2.59
CA HIS A 71 0.76 18.89 3.63
C HIS A 71 0.90 17.36 3.61
N LEU A 72 1.62 16.80 2.64
CA LEU A 72 1.77 15.34 2.50
C LEU A 72 2.74 14.72 3.52
N SER A 73 3.57 15.53 4.20
CA SER A 73 4.48 15.04 5.24
C SER A 73 3.75 14.58 6.50
N GLU A 74 2.55 15.10 6.78
CA GLU A 74 1.76 14.76 7.97
C GLU A 74 0.91 13.48 7.75
N TYR A 75 0.55 13.17 6.50
CA TYR A 75 -0.20 11.96 6.14
C TYR A 75 0.69 10.75 5.78
N LEU A 76 1.99 10.95 5.55
CA LEU A 76 2.94 9.89 5.18
C LEU A 76 3.70 9.28 6.37
N THR A 77 3.57 9.84 7.58
CA THR A 77 4.21 9.35 8.81
C THR A 77 3.32 8.48 9.68
N SER A 78 1.99 8.49 9.47
CA SER A 78 1.15 7.45 10.05
C SER A 78 1.42 6.16 9.28
N ASP A 79 2.31 5.33 9.83
CA ASP A 79 2.39 3.87 9.64
C ASP A 79 1.32 3.37 8.67
N ILE A 80 1.73 2.89 7.49
CA ILE A 80 0.86 2.18 6.56
C ILE A 80 0.48 0.83 7.19
N ARG A 81 -0.24 0.87 8.31
CA ARG A 81 -1.07 -0.21 8.84
C ARG A 81 -2.38 -0.10 8.10
N ILE A 82 -2.42 -0.61 6.88
CA ILE A 82 -3.68 -0.86 6.20
C ILE A 82 -4.32 -2.05 6.91
N PHE A 83 -5.01 -1.72 7.99
CA PHE A 83 -5.96 -2.59 8.64
C PHE A 83 -6.98 -2.97 7.59
N CYS A 84 -7.04 -4.26 7.28
CA CYS A 84 -8.10 -4.84 6.48
C CYS A 84 -9.43 -4.35 7.09
N ARG A 85 -10.14 -3.44 6.40
CA ARG A 85 -11.46 -2.96 6.84
C ARG A 85 -12.41 -4.16 6.88
N ARG A 86 -12.47 -4.86 8.01
CA ARG A 86 -13.67 -5.60 8.42
C ARG A 86 -14.73 -4.51 8.64
N PRO A 87 -15.82 -4.43 7.85
CA PRO A 87 -16.97 -3.70 8.32
C PRO A 87 -17.38 -4.34 9.66
N PRO A 88 -17.69 -3.55 10.70
CA PRO A 88 -18.20 -4.12 11.93
C PRO A 88 -19.46 -4.89 11.56
N ARG A 89 -19.40 -6.22 11.67
CA ARG A 89 -20.64 -6.99 11.76
C ARG A 89 -21.30 -6.46 13.01
N ALA A 90 -22.50 -5.92 12.86
CA ALA A 90 -23.40 -5.70 13.96
C ALA A 90 -23.44 -7.00 14.77
N CYS A 91 -22.75 -7.03 15.90
CA CYS A 91 -23.09 -7.91 16.99
C CYS A 91 -24.36 -7.30 17.57
N VAL A 92 -25.52 -7.72 17.05
CA VAL A 92 -26.75 -7.64 17.81
C VAL A 92 -26.57 -8.65 18.95
N ALA A 93 -26.85 -8.16 20.16
CA ALA A 93 -26.76 -8.86 21.43
C ALA A 93 -27.57 -10.17 21.46
#